data_AF-A0A0E9NRN0-F1
#
_entry.id   AF-A0A0E9NRN0-F1
#
_cell.length_a   1.000
_cell.length_b   1.000
_cell.length_c   1.000
_cell.angle_alpha   90.00
_cell.angle_beta   90.00
_cell.angle_gamma   90.00
#
_symmetry.space_group_name_H-M   'P 1'
#
loop_
_entity.id
_entity.type
_entity.pdbx_description
1 polymer ?
#
loop_
_entity_poly.entity_id
_entity_poly.type
_entity_poly.pdbx_seq_one_letter_code
_entity_poly.pdbx_strand_id
1 'polypeptide(L)'
;MEAHKVYGMSAITAVTSQNTLGVDGVQVMSPDFVSKQIEAVISDLGVDVIKTGMLATQEIVSCVAAQIKKHGVEKTVVDPVMIATSGSSLLDEKAHSAYIRELLPLAYVLTPNVPEAIQLVAAAEGKQREEIEANTLDDMRNLARRLHKLGPKNVLVKGGHLPFTKDCQPASSEEEKEIVVDVLFDGEQFYEVETPYSFSKNTHGTGCSLASAIASNLALSHPVPDAVRHAVYYVEGSINHSYPELGQGHGPLNHAFNTQRVPFVKGRFLYWLLEHPRVKGVWREYTHHEFVEQLGKGTLPIECFKYYLQQDYLYLVQFARANALAAYKATNMPDITASAEIILHIAKEMELHISYCAEFGLSRDDLENGKESMQTLAYSRYILDIGTSQSWLALQVALAACLHGYHHIAARLHASPSTVRGSANPYWKWIENYVAEDYVQAVERGRELLERHVWAEGTTGIEGLVEIFGRATELEAGFWGMGLAGPPGWKSGEEEKQLEN
;
A
#
# COMPACT_ATOMS: atom_id res chain seq x y z
N MET A 1 -3.32 -0.08 14.99
CA MET A 1 -3.66 1.26 14.48
C MET A 1 -3.04 1.48 13.11
N GLU A 2 -1.70 1.49 12.96
CA GLU A 2 -1.06 1.67 11.64
C GLU A 2 -1.50 0.66 10.57
N ALA A 3 -1.63 -0.63 10.92
CA ALA A 3 -2.14 -1.67 9.99
C ALA A 3 -3.57 -1.39 9.48
N HIS A 4 -4.34 -0.56 10.19
CA HIS A 4 -5.67 -0.09 9.81
C HIS A 4 -5.64 1.29 9.13
N LYS A 5 -4.45 1.80 8.79
CA LYS A 5 -4.26 3.12 8.15
C LYS A 5 -4.82 4.29 8.98
N VAL A 6 -4.76 4.19 10.32
CA VAL A 6 -5.09 5.28 11.24
C VAL A 6 -3.85 5.71 12.02
N TYR A 7 -3.80 6.98 12.40
CA TYR A 7 -2.67 7.55 13.14
C TYR A 7 -2.80 7.22 14.64
N GLY A 8 -1.89 6.40 15.15
CA GLY A 8 -1.88 5.99 16.56
C GLY A 8 -1.06 6.94 17.43
N MET A 9 -1.60 7.30 18.60
CA MET A 9 -0.93 8.11 19.61
C MET A 9 -1.03 7.41 20.97
N SER A 10 -0.13 7.70 21.90
CA SER A 10 -0.07 7.02 23.19
C SER A 10 0.10 7.97 24.36
N ALA A 11 -0.53 7.62 25.48
CA ALA A 11 -0.20 8.09 26.81
C ALA A 11 0.12 6.85 27.65
N ILE A 12 1.37 6.72 28.07
CA ILE A 12 1.86 5.51 28.75
C ILE A 12 1.44 5.59 30.22
N THR A 13 0.69 4.60 30.68
CA THR A 13 0.19 4.49 32.07
C THR A 13 1.10 3.65 32.95
N ALA A 14 1.78 2.67 32.36
CA ALA A 14 2.81 1.86 33.00
C ALA A 14 3.80 1.33 31.96
N VAL A 15 5.04 1.09 32.39
CA VAL A 15 6.05 0.38 31.62
C VAL A 15 6.26 -0.99 32.25
N THR A 16 6.24 -2.05 31.43
CA THR A 16 6.43 -3.42 31.89
C THR A 16 7.77 -3.97 31.40
N SER A 17 8.45 -4.71 32.27
CA SER A 17 9.47 -5.67 31.85
C SER A 17 8.76 -6.98 31.56
N GLN A 18 8.42 -7.22 30.29
CA GLN A 18 7.57 -8.34 29.87
C GLN A 18 8.11 -8.99 28.60
N ASN A 19 8.00 -10.31 28.51
CA ASN A 19 8.30 -11.10 27.32
C ASN A 19 7.29 -12.26 27.18
N THR A 20 7.56 -13.23 26.29
CA THR A 20 6.64 -14.35 26.02
C THR A 20 6.48 -15.31 27.20
N LEU A 21 7.39 -15.30 28.19
CA LEU A 21 7.35 -16.14 29.39
C LEU A 21 6.58 -15.52 30.55
N GLY A 22 6.40 -14.19 30.57
CA GLY A 22 5.68 -13.52 31.65
C GLY A 22 6.09 -12.07 31.86
N VAL A 23 5.66 -11.53 33.01
CA VAL A 23 5.94 -10.17 33.47
C VAL A 23 6.89 -10.24 34.66
N ASP A 24 8.06 -9.62 34.54
CA ASP A 24 9.10 -9.58 35.58
C ASP A 24 9.03 -8.31 36.43
N GLY A 25 8.43 -7.24 35.91
CA GLY A 25 8.34 -5.96 36.62
C GLY A 25 7.35 -5.00 35.99
N VAL A 26 6.78 -4.13 36.82
CA VAL A 26 5.82 -3.09 36.40
C VAL A 26 6.19 -1.78 37.09
N GLN A 27 6.39 -0.72 36.30
CA GLN A 27 6.56 0.64 36.78
C GLN A 27 5.38 1.49 36.35
N VAL A 28 4.54 1.87 37.31
CA VAL A 28 3.35 2.70 37.07
C VAL A 28 3.77 4.18 36.97
N MET A 29 3.23 4.89 35.99
CA MET A 29 3.45 6.34 35.83
C MET A 29 2.63 7.12 36.85
N SER A 30 3.05 8.33 37.20
CA SER A 30 2.24 9.18 38.07
C SER A 30 0.98 9.69 37.32
N PRO A 31 -0.18 9.81 37.99
CA PRO A 31 -1.38 10.36 37.36
C PRO A 31 -1.18 11.76 36.76
N ASP A 32 -0.41 12.63 37.41
CA ASP A 32 -0.04 13.96 36.90
C ASP A 32 0.68 13.87 35.54
N PHE A 33 1.61 12.93 35.39
CA PHE A 33 2.36 12.79 34.15
C PHE A 33 1.53 12.12 33.04
N VAL A 34 0.65 11.18 33.39
CA VAL A 34 -0.34 10.63 32.44
C VAL A 34 -1.27 11.74 31.94
N SER A 35 -1.77 12.60 32.82
CA SER A 35 -2.58 13.76 32.44
C SER A 35 -1.84 14.69 31.49
N LYS A 36 -0.55 14.97 31.73
CA LYS A 36 0.28 15.82 30.85
C LYS A 36 0.48 15.20 29.47
N GLN A 37 0.70 13.88 29.39
CA GLN A 37 0.80 13.18 28.12
C GLN A 37 -0.51 13.27 27.32
N ILE A 38 -1.65 13.03 27.96
CA ILE A 38 -2.97 13.11 27.32
C ILE A 38 -3.24 14.55 26.84
N GLU A 39 -2.97 15.55 27.67
CA GLU A 39 -3.14 16.96 27.32
C GLU A 39 -2.29 17.34 26.10
N ALA A 40 -1.00 16.97 26.11
CA ALA A 40 -0.07 17.31 25.03
C ALA A 40 -0.52 16.74 23.67
N VAL A 41 -1.09 15.53 23.66
CA VAL A 41 -1.61 14.91 22.45
C VAL A 41 -2.92 15.56 22.00
N ILE A 42 -3.91 15.63 22.90
CA ILE A 42 -5.27 16.08 22.52
C ILE A 42 -5.29 17.56 22.16
N SER A 43 -4.50 18.41 22.85
CA SER A 43 -4.52 19.86 22.62
C SER A 43 -3.88 20.30 21.30
N ASP A 44 -2.94 19.51 20.76
CA ASP A 44 -2.27 19.81 19.48
C ASP A 44 -2.97 19.11 18.30
N LEU A 45 -3.19 17.80 18.41
CA LEU A 45 -3.62 16.96 17.29
C LEU A 45 -5.13 16.64 17.29
N GLY A 46 -5.79 16.73 18.44
CA GLY A 46 -7.14 16.18 18.64
C GLY A 46 -7.16 14.65 18.64
N VAL A 47 -8.33 14.06 18.89
CA VAL A 47 -8.54 12.59 18.86
C VAL A 47 -9.95 12.24 18.39
N ASP A 48 -10.07 11.28 17.47
CA ASP A 48 -11.37 10.77 17.02
C ASP A 48 -11.92 9.68 17.97
N VAL A 49 -11.04 8.83 18.49
CA VAL A 49 -11.38 7.69 19.36
C VAL A 49 -10.27 7.48 20.39
N ILE A 50 -10.62 7.24 21.66
CA ILE A 50 -9.66 6.82 22.70
C ILE A 50 -9.81 5.32 22.94
N LYS A 51 -8.69 4.57 22.97
CA LYS A 51 -8.65 3.18 23.44
C LYS A 51 -7.91 3.12 24.78
N THR A 52 -8.51 2.53 25.81
CA THR A 52 -7.80 2.25 27.06
C THR A 52 -7.25 0.83 27.07
N GLY A 53 -6.06 0.63 27.65
CA GLY A 53 -5.50 -0.70 27.91
C GLY A 53 -5.36 -0.93 29.41
N MET A 54 -4.23 -1.49 29.84
CA MET A 54 -3.95 -1.69 31.26
C MET A 54 -3.92 -0.35 32.02
N LEU A 55 -4.78 -0.21 33.02
CA LEU A 55 -4.84 0.93 33.95
C LEU A 55 -4.61 0.40 35.37
N ALA A 56 -3.35 0.33 35.79
CA ALA A 56 -2.90 -0.48 36.93
C ALA A 56 -3.44 -0.06 38.31
N THR A 57 -3.89 1.19 38.49
CA THR A 57 -4.33 1.70 39.80
C THR A 57 -5.60 2.52 39.69
N GLN A 58 -6.31 2.66 40.80
CA GLN A 58 -7.48 3.53 40.91
C GLN A 58 -7.18 4.96 40.43
N GLU A 59 -6.05 5.53 40.84
CA GLU A 59 -5.70 6.93 40.52
C GLU A 59 -5.51 7.13 39.02
N ILE A 60 -4.95 6.12 38.33
CA ILE A 60 -4.78 6.15 36.88
C ILE A 60 -6.14 6.03 36.17
N VAL A 61 -7.02 5.14 36.64
CA VAL A 61 -8.38 5.01 36.12
C VAL A 61 -9.14 6.34 36.25
N SER A 62 -9.11 6.95 37.43
CA SER A 62 -9.75 8.25 37.69
C SER A 62 -9.14 9.37 36.85
N CYS A 63 -7.82 9.40 36.70
CA CYS A 63 -7.13 10.36 35.84
C CYS A 63 -7.59 10.26 34.38
N VAL A 64 -7.61 9.05 33.82
CA VAL A 64 -8.04 8.82 32.43
C VAL A 64 -9.51 9.18 32.25
N ALA A 65 -10.38 8.77 33.17
CA ALA A 65 -11.81 9.12 33.13
C ALA A 65 -12.04 10.64 33.20
N ALA A 66 -11.27 11.35 34.04
CA ALA A 66 -11.32 12.81 34.12
C ALA A 66 -10.88 13.48 32.82
N GLN A 67 -9.82 12.99 32.17
CA GLN A 67 -9.35 13.53 30.90
C GLN A 67 -10.35 13.30 29.77
N ILE A 68 -10.94 12.10 29.67
CA ILE A 68 -11.99 11.79 28.68
C ILE A 68 -13.16 12.77 28.83
N LYS A 69 -13.63 13.00 30.07
CA LYS A 69 -14.71 13.95 30.36
C LYS A 69 -14.31 15.39 30.03
N LYS A 70 -13.12 15.82 30.46
CA LYS A 70 -12.60 17.18 30.24
C LYS A 70 -12.57 17.55 28.76
N HIS A 71 -12.12 16.64 27.91
CA HIS A 71 -11.99 16.87 26.47
C HIS A 71 -13.24 16.48 25.68
N GLY A 72 -14.28 15.93 26.32
CA GLY A 72 -15.55 15.61 25.66
C GLY A 72 -15.43 14.53 24.59
N VAL A 73 -14.51 13.58 24.72
CA VAL A 73 -14.29 12.55 23.70
C VAL A 73 -15.41 11.51 23.77
N GLU A 74 -16.26 11.46 22.74
CA GLU A 74 -17.47 10.63 22.75
C GLU A 74 -17.20 9.15 22.47
N LYS A 75 -16.26 8.84 21.57
CA LYS A 75 -15.95 7.47 21.16
C LYS A 75 -14.78 6.95 21.98
N THR A 76 -15.06 6.03 22.89
CA THR A 76 -14.03 5.34 23.70
C THR A 76 -14.19 3.83 23.61
N VAL A 77 -13.09 3.12 23.40
CA VAL A 77 -13.03 1.65 23.48
C VAL A 77 -12.30 1.27 24.75
N VAL A 78 -13.04 0.75 25.72
CA VAL A 78 -12.52 0.36 27.02
C VAL A 78 -12.22 -1.14 27.00
N ASP A 79 -10.93 -1.49 27.02
CA ASP A 79 -10.43 -2.86 27.19
C ASP A 79 -10.07 -3.04 28.67
N PRO A 80 -10.93 -3.70 29.47
CA PRO A 80 -10.77 -3.77 30.92
C PRO A 80 -9.74 -4.85 31.27
N VAL A 81 -8.46 -4.56 31.01
CA VAL A 81 -7.36 -5.50 31.24
C VAL A 81 -7.20 -5.71 32.76
N MET A 82 -7.78 -6.80 33.28
CA MET A 82 -7.74 -7.16 34.70
C MET A 82 -6.80 -8.33 35.00
N ILE A 83 -6.62 -9.22 34.03
CA ILE A 83 -5.83 -10.44 34.18
C ILE A 83 -4.86 -10.52 32.99
N ALA A 84 -3.60 -10.80 33.26
CA ALA A 84 -2.62 -11.03 32.20
C ALA A 84 -2.94 -12.33 31.44
N THR A 85 -2.49 -12.45 30.18
CA THR A 85 -2.60 -13.72 29.43
C THR A 85 -1.92 -14.89 30.17
N SER A 86 -0.96 -14.61 31.05
CA SER A 86 -0.30 -15.57 31.95
C SER A 86 -1.10 -15.91 33.22
N GLY A 87 -2.29 -15.33 33.42
CA GLY A 87 -3.18 -15.59 34.55
C GLY A 87 -2.95 -14.74 35.81
N SER A 88 -1.95 -13.85 35.84
CA SER A 88 -1.71 -12.98 37.00
C SER A 88 -2.74 -11.85 37.09
N SER A 89 -3.27 -11.59 38.31
CA SER A 89 -4.10 -10.42 38.57
C SER A 89 -3.28 -9.15 38.41
N LEU A 90 -3.78 -8.19 37.62
CA LEU A 90 -3.10 -6.93 37.31
C LEU A 90 -3.66 -5.73 38.09
N LEU A 91 -4.78 -5.89 38.78
CA LEU A 91 -5.51 -4.82 39.48
C LEU A 91 -5.78 -5.15 40.94
N ASP A 92 -5.81 -4.12 41.78
CA ASP A 92 -6.35 -4.20 43.14
C ASP A 92 -7.89 -4.02 43.15
N GLU A 93 -8.55 -4.39 44.25
CA GLU A 93 -10.02 -4.27 44.36
C GLU A 93 -10.53 -2.82 44.22
N LYS A 94 -9.70 -1.84 44.56
CA LYS A 94 -10.05 -0.42 44.48
C LYS A 94 -10.11 0.05 43.02
N ALA A 95 -9.22 -0.44 42.16
CA ALA A 95 -9.23 -0.18 40.74
C ALA A 95 -10.50 -0.71 40.07
N HIS A 96 -11.02 -1.88 40.48
CA HIS A 96 -12.30 -2.41 39.97
C HIS A 96 -13.47 -1.44 40.24
N SER A 97 -13.54 -0.90 41.45
CA SER A 97 -14.58 0.08 41.83
C SER A 97 -14.49 1.36 40.99
N ALA A 98 -13.28 1.85 40.72
CA ALA A 98 -13.05 3.02 39.89
C ALA A 98 -13.46 2.76 38.42
N TYR A 99 -13.14 1.58 37.89
CA TYR A 99 -13.58 1.16 36.55
C TYR A 99 -15.10 1.27 36.42
N ILE A 100 -15.85 0.63 37.33
CA ILE A 100 -17.31 0.57 37.27
C ILE A 100 -17.93 1.96 37.43
N ARG A 101 -17.45 2.77 38.37
CA ARG A 101 -18.09 4.05 38.72
C ARG A 101 -17.69 5.20 37.79
N GLU A 102 -16.47 5.20 37.27
CA GLU A 102 -15.89 6.36 36.62
C GLU A 102 -15.64 6.16 35.13
N LEU A 103 -15.20 4.95 34.71
CA LEU A 103 -14.77 4.69 33.34
C LEU A 103 -15.84 3.97 32.49
N LEU A 104 -16.51 2.93 33.03
CA LEU A 104 -17.56 2.21 32.29
C LEU A 104 -18.69 3.12 31.79
N PRO A 105 -19.18 4.12 32.54
CA PRO A 105 -20.19 5.05 32.04
C PRO A 105 -19.73 5.93 30.87
N LEU A 106 -18.42 6.00 30.62
CA LEU A 106 -17.83 6.73 29.49
C LEU A 106 -17.56 5.83 28.28
N ALA A 107 -17.71 4.51 28.42
CA ALA A 107 -17.35 3.54 27.40
C ALA A 107 -18.34 3.60 26.22
N TYR A 108 -17.84 3.90 25.02
CA TYR A 108 -18.61 3.73 23.80
C TYR A 108 -18.72 2.25 23.41
N VAL A 109 -17.61 1.52 23.56
CA VAL A 109 -17.56 0.05 23.48
C VAL A 109 -16.74 -0.48 24.65
N LEU A 110 -17.29 -1.43 25.41
CA LEU A 110 -16.58 -2.22 26.41
C LEU A 110 -16.22 -3.59 25.83
N THR A 111 -14.99 -4.07 26.00
CA THR A 111 -14.52 -5.33 25.38
C THR A 111 -13.96 -6.35 26.40
N PRO A 112 -14.72 -6.85 27.39
CA PRO A 112 -14.20 -7.80 28.38
C PRO A 112 -14.14 -9.22 27.79
N ASN A 113 -13.15 -10.03 28.19
CA ASN A 113 -13.22 -11.49 28.00
C ASN A 113 -14.19 -12.09 29.03
N VAL A 114 -14.55 -13.36 28.88
CA VAL A 114 -15.47 -14.03 29.82
C VAL A 114 -15.01 -13.90 31.29
N PRO A 115 -13.74 -14.18 31.67
CA PRO A 115 -13.27 -13.94 33.04
C PRO A 115 -13.38 -12.50 33.54
N GLU A 116 -13.07 -11.51 32.70
CA GLU A 116 -13.18 -10.07 33.00
C GLU A 116 -14.65 -9.66 33.15
N ALA A 117 -15.54 -10.18 32.30
CA ALA A 117 -16.97 -9.92 32.35
C ALA A 117 -17.57 -10.43 33.66
N ILE A 118 -17.23 -11.66 34.06
CA ILE A 118 -17.60 -12.23 35.36
C ILE A 118 -17.11 -11.32 36.50
N GLN A 119 -15.85 -10.90 36.47
CA GLN A 119 -15.28 -10.04 37.53
C GLN A 119 -16.02 -8.72 37.69
N LEU A 120 -16.30 -8.06 36.58
CA LEU A 120 -16.98 -6.76 36.55
C LEU A 120 -18.42 -6.88 37.06
N VAL A 121 -19.12 -7.93 36.63
CA VAL A 121 -20.49 -8.20 37.05
C VAL A 121 -20.55 -8.57 38.53
N ALA A 122 -19.66 -9.46 39.00
CA ALA A 122 -19.55 -9.84 40.41
C ALA A 122 -19.29 -8.62 41.30
N ALA A 123 -18.30 -7.79 40.92
CA ALA A 123 -17.96 -6.58 41.64
C ALA A 123 -19.10 -5.55 41.67
N ALA A 124 -19.84 -5.39 40.56
CA ALA A 124 -20.98 -4.47 40.48
C ALA A 124 -22.18 -4.94 41.32
N GLU A 125 -22.37 -6.25 41.47
CA GLU A 125 -23.49 -6.84 42.23
C GLU A 125 -23.13 -7.17 43.69
N GLY A 126 -21.88 -6.97 44.11
CA GLY A 126 -21.41 -7.35 45.45
C GLY A 126 -21.42 -8.86 45.69
N LYS A 127 -21.21 -9.64 44.63
CA LYS A 127 -21.16 -11.12 44.65
C LYS A 127 -19.72 -11.62 44.49
N GLN A 128 -19.50 -12.88 44.84
CA GLN A 128 -18.28 -13.59 44.49
C GLN A 128 -18.30 -14.00 43.01
N ARG A 129 -17.12 -14.21 42.40
CA ARG A 129 -17.01 -14.56 40.97
C ARG A 129 -17.67 -15.89 40.65
N GLU A 130 -17.56 -16.84 41.58
CA GLU A 130 -18.09 -18.21 41.46
C GLU A 130 -19.62 -18.24 41.43
N GLU A 131 -20.28 -17.15 41.84
CA GLU A 131 -21.74 -16.99 41.77
C GLU A 131 -22.23 -16.52 40.39
N ILE A 132 -21.33 -16.27 39.44
CA ILE A 132 -21.66 -15.78 38.10
C ILE A 132 -21.44 -16.88 37.07
N GLU A 133 -22.53 -17.43 36.54
CA GLU A 133 -22.48 -18.44 35.48
C GLU A 133 -22.09 -17.81 34.13
N ALA A 134 -21.22 -18.52 33.40
CA ALA A 134 -20.71 -18.11 32.08
C ALA A 134 -20.27 -19.33 31.26
N ASN A 135 -21.13 -20.35 31.17
CA ASN A 135 -20.77 -21.62 30.54
C ASN A 135 -21.36 -21.76 29.13
N THR A 136 -22.40 -21.01 28.81
CA THR A 136 -23.12 -21.10 27.53
C THR A 136 -23.10 -19.77 26.77
N LEU A 137 -23.47 -19.83 25.49
CA LEU A 137 -23.65 -18.64 24.68
C LEU A 137 -24.75 -17.72 25.25
N ASP A 138 -25.81 -18.28 25.85
CA ASP A 138 -26.85 -17.50 26.53
C ASP A 138 -26.33 -16.80 27.79
N ASP A 139 -25.41 -17.42 28.52
CA ASP A 139 -24.76 -16.77 29.66
C ASP A 139 -23.89 -15.59 29.22
N MET A 140 -23.18 -15.71 28.10
CA MET A 140 -22.45 -14.58 27.50
C MET A 140 -23.38 -13.43 27.12
N ARG A 141 -24.53 -13.72 26.51
CA ARG A 141 -25.58 -12.73 26.21
C ARG A 141 -26.09 -12.06 27.50
N ASN A 142 -26.27 -12.83 28.57
CA ASN A 142 -26.68 -12.32 29.88
C ASN A 142 -25.62 -11.40 30.50
N LEU A 143 -24.34 -11.79 30.48
CA LEU A 143 -23.21 -10.97 30.90
C LEU A 143 -23.19 -9.63 30.15
N ALA A 144 -23.34 -9.64 28.83
CA ALA A 144 -23.36 -8.43 28.01
C ALA A 144 -24.51 -7.49 28.44
N ARG A 145 -25.71 -8.01 28.67
CA ARG A 145 -26.86 -7.22 29.18
C ARG A 145 -26.61 -6.62 30.55
N ARG A 146 -26.00 -7.38 31.47
CA ARG A 146 -25.70 -6.91 32.84
C ARG A 146 -24.64 -5.82 32.82
N LEU A 147 -23.58 -5.99 32.02
CA LEU A 147 -22.53 -5.00 31.82
C LEU A 147 -23.05 -3.72 31.16
N HIS A 148 -23.95 -3.82 30.18
CA HIS A 148 -24.54 -2.65 29.53
C HIS A 148 -25.30 -1.76 30.54
N LYS A 149 -25.96 -2.35 31.55
CA LYS A 149 -26.63 -1.59 32.62
C LYS A 149 -25.67 -0.76 33.48
N LEU A 150 -24.36 -1.01 33.41
CA LEU A 150 -23.34 -0.24 34.12
C LEU A 150 -22.94 1.05 33.38
N GLY A 151 -23.47 1.28 32.17
CA GLY A 151 -23.28 2.53 31.42
C GLY A 151 -22.59 2.46 30.05
N PRO A 152 -21.82 1.40 29.68
CA PRO A 152 -21.29 1.31 28.31
C PRO A 152 -22.39 1.31 27.27
N LYS A 153 -22.21 2.05 26.17
CA LYS A 153 -23.20 2.09 25.07
C LYS A 153 -23.26 0.78 24.29
N ASN A 154 -22.14 0.07 24.20
CA ASN A 154 -22.03 -1.23 23.54
C ASN A 154 -21.12 -2.13 24.37
N VAL A 155 -21.43 -3.43 24.43
CA VAL A 155 -20.62 -4.42 25.16
C VAL A 155 -20.31 -5.61 24.27
N LEU A 156 -19.02 -5.88 24.05
CA LEU A 156 -18.49 -7.03 23.34
C LEU A 156 -17.88 -8.03 24.32
N VAL A 157 -18.61 -9.09 24.67
CA VAL A 157 -18.08 -10.20 25.48
C VAL A 157 -17.29 -11.15 24.57
N LYS A 158 -15.98 -11.22 24.79
CA LYS A 158 -15.06 -12.00 23.93
C LYS A 158 -15.10 -13.49 24.26
N GLY A 159 -15.33 -14.33 23.26
CA GLY A 159 -15.56 -15.77 23.41
C GLY A 159 -14.31 -16.63 23.54
N GLY A 160 -13.11 -16.12 23.26
CA GLY A 160 -11.89 -16.96 23.16
C GLY A 160 -11.53 -17.83 24.38
N HIS A 161 -12.12 -17.57 25.56
CA HIS A 161 -11.94 -18.38 26.78
C HIS A 161 -13.05 -19.44 26.98
N LEU A 162 -14.08 -19.42 26.14
CA LEU A 162 -15.21 -20.36 26.12
C LEU A 162 -15.40 -20.82 24.66
N PRO A 163 -14.51 -21.67 24.13
CA PRO A 163 -14.68 -22.24 22.80
C PRO A 163 -15.87 -23.20 22.77
N PHE A 164 -16.45 -23.38 21.58
CA PHE A 164 -17.62 -24.22 21.36
C PHE A 164 -17.36 -25.29 20.29
N THR A 165 -18.19 -26.33 20.30
CA THR A 165 -18.39 -27.22 19.17
C THR A 165 -19.14 -26.49 18.06
N LYS A 166 -19.18 -27.07 16.85
CA LYS A 166 -19.91 -26.50 15.70
C LYS A 166 -21.40 -26.26 15.95
N ASP A 167 -22.01 -27.01 16.86
CA ASP A 167 -23.42 -26.86 17.25
C ASP A 167 -23.59 -25.85 18.41
N CYS A 168 -22.60 -24.98 18.63
CA CYS A 168 -22.56 -23.97 19.71
C CYS A 168 -22.71 -24.55 21.12
N GLN A 169 -22.27 -25.80 21.33
CA GLN A 169 -22.20 -26.39 22.67
C GLN A 169 -20.82 -26.11 23.28
N PRO A 170 -20.72 -25.83 24.59
CA PRO A 170 -19.43 -25.55 25.23
C PRO A 170 -18.48 -26.73 25.06
N ALA A 171 -17.27 -26.48 24.55
CA ALA A 171 -16.27 -27.53 24.37
C ALA A 171 -15.70 -27.94 25.74
N SER A 172 -15.70 -29.24 26.02
CA SER A 172 -15.22 -29.82 27.28
C SER A 172 -13.80 -30.40 27.17
N SER A 173 -13.28 -30.56 25.95
CA SER A 173 -11.89 -30.98 25.68
C SER A 173 -11.25 -30.13 24.57
N GLU A 174 -9.94 -30.26 24.36
CA GLU A 174 -9.23 -29.55 23.27
C GLU A 174 -9.72 -29.99 21.88
N GLU A 175 -10.08 -31.27 21.73
CA GLU A 175 -10.54 -31.86 20.47
C GLU A 175 -11.94 -31.40 20.07
N GLU A 176 -12.74 -30.96 21.04
CA GLU A 176 -14.10 -30.44 20.83
C GLU A 176 -14.11 -28.95 20.44
N LYS A 177 -12.96 -28.25 20.52
CA LYS A 177 -12.87 -26.84 20.17
C LYS A 177 -12.90 -26.66 18.67
N GLU A 178 -14.02 -26.19 18.15
CA GLU A 178 -14.20 -25.96 16.71
C GLU A 178 -14.37 -24.48 16.39
N ILE A 179 -15.12 -23.74 17.22
CA ILE A 179 -15.46 -22.34 16.96
C ILE A 179 -15.27 -21.46 18.20
N VAL A 180 -15.15 -20.16 17.96
CA VAL A 180 -15.22 -19.09 18.95
C VAL A 180 -16.34 -18.15 18.54
N VAL A 181 -17.15 -17.72 19.51
CA VAL A 181 -18.25 -16.77 19.27
C VAL A 181 -18.06 -15.54 20.15
N ASP A 182 -17.87 -14.38 19.54
CA ASP A 182 -17.86 -13.09 20.23
C ASP A 182 -19.26 -12.46 20.21
N VAL A 183 -19.76 -12.01 21.36
CA VAL A 183 -21.14 -11.50 21.52
C VAL A 183 -21.13 -9.99 21.76
N LEU A 184 -21.64 -9.23 20.80
CA LEU A 184 -21.88 -7.79 20.91
C LEU A 184 -23.34 -7.53 21.30
N PHE A 185 -23.56 -6.63 22.26
CA PHE A 185 -24.87 -6.09 22.62
C PHE A 185 -24.84 -4.57 22.55
N ASP A 186 -25.78 -3.97 21.80
CA ASP A 186 -25.89 -2.51 21.59
C ASP A 186 -26.95 -1.84 22.48
N GLY A 187 -27.58 -2.61 23.38
CA GLY A 187 -28.69 -2.16 24.21
C GLY A 187 -30.07 -2.61 23.72
N GLU A 188 -30.20 -2.99 22.45
CA GLU A 188 -31.45 -3.42 21.83
C GLU A 188 -31.36 -4.87 21.33
N GLN A 189 -30.32 -5.19 20.56
CA GLN A 189 -30.12 -6.48 19.93
C GLN A 189 -28.70 -7.03 20.08
N PHE A 190 -28.56 -8.31 19.79
CA PHE A 190 -27.27 -9.00 19.81
C PHE A 190 -26.72 -9.19 18.40
N TYR A 191 -25.40 -9.07 18.27
CA TYR A 191 -24.66 -9.44 17.07
C TYR A 191 -23.58 -10.42 17.47
N GLU A 192 -23.48 -11.52 16.73
CA GLU A 192 -22.54 -12.59 17.01
C GLU A 192 -21.55 -12.69 15.86
N VAL A 193 -20.27 -12.78 16.21
CA VAL A 193 -19.20 -13.02 15.25
C VAL A 193 -18.60 -14.38 15.57
N GLU A 194 -18.90 -15.34 14.69
CA GLU A 194 -18.34 -16.69 14.75
C GLU A 194 -17.07 -16.79 13.89
N THR A 195 -16.03 -17.39 14.44
CA THR A 195 -14.80 -17.76 13.72
C THR A 195 -14.37 -19.18 14.08
N PRO A 196 -13.63 -19.88 13.20
CA PRO A 196 -12.94 -21.11 13.57
C PRO A 196 -12.02 -20.90 14.79
N TYR A 197 -11.90 -21.91 15.65
CA TYR A 197 -10.92 -21.90 16.72
C TYR A 197 -9.50 -22.02 16.15
N SER A 198 -8.65 -21.02 16.40
CA SER A 198 -7.27 -21.03 15.93
C SER A 198 -6.35 -21.81 16.88
N PHE A 199 -5.88 -22.98 16.45
CA PHE A 199 -4.89 -23.78 17.18
C PHE A 199 -3.50 -23.15 17.10
N SER A 200 -3.21 -22.21 18.01
CA SER A 200 -1.90 -21.53 18.08
C SER A 200 -1.55 -21.18 19.52
N LYS A 201 -0.25 -21.28 19.85
CA LYS A 201 0.31 -20.73 21.11
C LYS A 201 0.54 -19.22 21.05
N ASN A 202 0.47 -18.63 19.86
CA ASN A 202 0.75 -17.22 19.62
C ASN A 202 -0.52 -16.38 19.79
N THR A 203 -0.93 -16.22 21.04
CA THR A 203 -2.15 -15.48 21.42
C THR A 203 -1.85 -14.28 22.32
N HIS A 204 -0.58 -13.92 22.49
CA HIS A 204 -0.20 -12.76 23.28
C HIS A 204 -0.67 -11.47 22.60
N GLY A 205 -1.42 -10.65 23.35
CA GLY A 205 -1.90 -9.36 22.88
C GLY A 205 -3.16 -9.38 22.02
N THR A 206 -3.90 -10.50 21.95
CA THR A 206 -5.19 -10.60 21.23
C THR A 206 -6.20 -9.55 21.69
N GLY A 207 -6.42 -9.41 22.99
CA GLY A 207 -7.36 -8.42 23.54
C GLY A 207 -6.98 -6.97 23.18
N CYS A 208 -5.72 -6.59 23.39
CA CYS A 208 -5.23 -5.26 23.04
C CYS A 208 -5.33 -4.98 21.53
N SER A 209 -5.06 -5.99 20.70
CA SER A 209 -5.14 -5.88 19.24
C SER A 209 -6.59 -5.74 18.79
N LEU A 210 -7.52 -6.52 19.36
CA LEU A 210 -8.95 -6.45 19.09
C LEU A 210 -9.51 -5.06 19.42
N ALA A 211 -9.30 -4.58 20.65
CA ALA A 211 -9.80 -3.28 21.08
C ALA A 211 -9.18 -2.13 20.25
N SER A 212 -7.90 -2.24 19.87
CA SER A 212 -7.26 -1.25 19.00
C SER A 212 -7.80 -1.29 17.56
N ALA A 213 -8.13 -2.47 17.05
CA ALA A 213 -8.74 -2.65 15.73
C ALA A 213 -10.18 -2.13 15.71
N ILE A 214 -10.97 -2.34 16.78
CA ILE A 214 -12.30 -1.73 16.95
C ILE A 214 -12.16 -0.21 16.93
N ALA A 215 -11.27 0.35 17.76
CA ALA A 215 -11.05 1.79 17.82
C ALA A 215 -10.65 2.37 16.45
N SER A 216 -9.79 1.66 15.72
CA SER A 216 -9.36 2.08 14.37
C SER A 216 -10.54 2.07 13.38
N ASN A 217 -11.38 1.05 13.39
CA ASN A 217 -12.56 0.99 12.52
C ASN A 217 -13.62 2.05 12.89
N LEU A 218 -13.77 2.39 14.17
CA LEU A 218 -14.65 3.47 14.62
C LEU A 218 -14.15 4.86 14.20
N ALA A 219 -12.83 5.07 14.15
CA ALA A 219 -12.21 6.27 13.61
C ALA A 219 -12.45 6.41 12.10
N LEU A 220 -12.46 5.28 11.38
CA LEU A 220 -12.86 5.19 9.97
C LEU A 220 -14.40 5.26 9.77
N SER A 221 -15.15 5.58 10.82
CA SER A 221 -16.61 5.75 10.80
C SER A 221 -17.43 4.50 10.43
N HIS A 222 -16.88 3.30 10.62
CA HIS A 222 -17.67 2.08 10.51
C HIS A 222 -18.71 1.98 11.64
N PRO A 223 -19.92 1.44 11.37
CA PRO A 223 -20.88 1.06 12.41
C PRO A 223 -20.26 0.10 13.43
N VAL A 224 -20.73 0.11 14.69
CA VAL A 224 -20.15 -0.71 15.76
C VAL A 224 -20.14 -2.21 15.43
N PRO A 225 -21.22 -2.83 14.92
CA PRO A 225 -21.19 -4.24 14.55
C PRO A 225 -20.14 -4.58 13.49
N ASP A 226 -19.97 -3.71 12.49
CA ASP A 226 -18.96 -3.87 11.46
C ASP A 226 -17.54 -3.66 12.00
N ALA A 227 -17.34 -2.66 12.85
CA ALA A 227 -16.06 -2.39 13.50
C ALA A 227 -15.60 -3.58 14.36
N VAL A 228 -16.53 -4.22 15.08
CA VAL A 228 -16.29 -5.44 15.84
C VAL A 228 -15.95 -6.60 14.91
N ARG A 229 -16.79 -6.88 13.90
CA ARG A 229 -16.57 -7.98 12.95
C ARG A 229 -15.23 -7.86 12.23
N HIS A 230 -14.89 -6.67 11.73
CA HIS A 230 -13.58 -6.43 11.09
C HIS A 230 -12.41 -6.62 12.07
N ALA A 231 -12.57 -6.24 13.34
CA ALA A 231 -11.54 -6.43 14.35
C ALA A 231 -11.33 -7.92 14.71
N VAL A 232 -12.40 -8.70 14.82
CA VAL A 232 -12.32 -10.15 15.06
C VAL A 232 -11.57 -10.83 13.91
N TYR A 233 -11.95 -10.58 12.65
CA TYR A 233 -11.25 -11.14 11.49
C TYR A 233 -9.80 -10.67 11.38
N TYR A 234 -9.49 -9.43 11.78
CA TYR A 234 -8.11 -8.96 11.85
C TYR A 234 -7.29 -9.75 12.87
N VAL A 235 -7.83 -10.02 14.06
CA VAL A 235 -7.14 -10.82 15.09
C VAL A 235 -6.98 -12.27 14.66
N GLU A 236 -8.03 -12.88 14.11
CA GLU A 236 -7.97 -14.23 13.51
C GLU A 236 -6.85 -14.32 12.47
N GLY A 237 -6.84 -13.40 11.49
CA GLY A 237 -5.78 -13.33 10.49
C GLY A 237 -4.40 -13.15 11.10
N SER A 238 -4.27 -12.32 12.14
CA SER A 238 -3.00 -12.07 12.83
C SER A 238 -2.49 -13.30 13.59
N ILE A 239 -3.38 -14.16 14.10
CA ILE A 239 -3.03 -15.45 14.73
C ILE A 239 -2.59 -16.45 13.66
N ASN A 240 -3.40 -16.62 12.61
CA ASN A 240 -3.18 -17.61 11.55
C ASN A 240 -1.90 -17.34 10.73
N HIS A 241 -1.47 -16.08 10.64
CA HIS A 241 -0.23 -15.67 9.99
C HIS A 241 0.91 -15.35 10.98
N SER A 242 0.75 -15.75 12.24
CA SER A 242 1.79 -15.57 13.26
C SER A 242 3.03 -16.43 12.98
N TYR A 243 4.15 -16.07 13.59
CA TYR A 243 5.42 -16.79 13.43
C TYR A 243 5.57 -17.83 14.55
N PRO A 244 5.38 -19.14 14.29
CA PRO A 244 5.26 -20.16 15.33
C PRO A 244 6.52 -20.35 16.19
N GLU A 245 7.68 -19.93 15.68
CA GLU A 245 8.97 -20.09 16.34
C GLU A 245 9.38 -18.89 17.23
N LEU A 246 8.59 -17.81 17.27
CA LEU A 246 8.93 -16.63 18.07
C LEU A 246 8.63 -16.82 19.57
N GLY A 247 9.69 -16.85 20.37
CA GLY A 247 9.62 -16.92 21.83
C GLY A 247 9.43 -18.33 22.38
N GLN A 248 9.54 -18.46 23.70
CA GLN A 248 9.49 -19.74 24.42
C GLN A 248 8.16 -19.98 25.16
N GLY A 249 7.33 -18.94 25.33
CA GLY A 249 6.01 -19.04 25.95
C GLY A 249 4.88 -18.66 24.98
N HIS A 250 3.98 -17.77 25.41
CA HIS A 250 2.90 -17.26 24.56
C HIS A 250 3.47 -16.26 23.55
N GLY A 251 3.54 -16.67 22.28
CA GLY A 251 4.14 -15.85 21.23
C GLY A 251 3.25 -14.70 20.74
N PRO A 252 3.84 -13.73 20.02
CA PRO A 252 3.13 -12.56 19.52
C PRO A 252 2.31 -12.86 18.25
N LEU A 253 1.32 -12.01 18.01
CA LEU A 253 0.59 -11.96 16.74
C LEU A 253 1.44 -11.39 15.60
N ASN A 254 1.06 -11.66 14.35
CA ASN A 254 1.57 -10.93 13.19
C ASN A 254 0.63 -9.77 12.82
N HIS A 255 0.86 -8.59 13.39
CA HIS A 255 0.03 -7.39 13.14
C HIS A 255 0.11 -6.87 11.70
N ALA A 256 1.12 -7.28 10.92
CA ALA A 256 1.39 -6.77 9.58
C ALA A 256 0.96 -7.73 8.46
N PHE A 257 0.24 -8.82 8.78
CA PHE A 257 -0.09 -9.89 7.83
C PHE A 257 -0.82 -9.40 6.56
N ASN A 258 -1.58 -8.31 6.65
CA ASN A 258 -2.33 -7.70 5.55
C ASN A 258 -1.75 -6.35 5.09
N THR A 259 -0.55 -5.99 5.54
CA THR A 259 0.11 -4.73 5.18
C THR A 259 1.00 -4.93 3.96
N GLN A 260 0.67 -4.28 2.85
CA GLN A 260 1.53 -4.24 1.66
C GLN A 260 2.60 -3.16 1.82
N ARG A 261 3.83 -3.47 1.38
CA ARG A 261 4.95 -2.53 1.35
C ARG A 261 5.40 -2.32 -0.08
N VAL A 262 5.54 -1.07 -0.48
CA VAL A 262 6.24 -0.70 -1.73
C VAL A 262 7.69 -0.36 -1.40
N PRO A 263 8.66 -0.70 -2.26
CA PRO A 263 10.10 -0.58 -1.98
C PRO A 263 10.68 0.83 -2.21
N PHE A 264 9.83 1.84 -2.40
CA PHE A 264 10.22 3.22 -2.70
C PHE A 264 9.36 4.23 -1.91
N VAL A 265 9.82 5.49 -1.87
CA VAL A 265 9.11 6.62 -1.26
C VAL A 265 8.45 7.50 -2.32
N LYS A 266 7.52 8.38 -1.91
CA LYS A 266 6.84 9.32 -2.81
C LYS A 266 7.84 10.16 -3.61
N GLY A 267 7.68 10.19 -4.94
CA GLY A 267 8.55 10.92 -5.85
C GLY A 267 9.82 10.17 -6.26
N ARG A 268 9.94 8.88 -5.94
CA ARG A 268 11.12 8.05 -6.23
C ARG A 268 10.80 6.75 -6.97
N PHE A 269 9.56 6.53 -7.41
CA PHE A 269 9.18 5.33 -8.15
C PHE A 269 10.02 5.16 -9.42
N LEU A 270 10.09 6.18 -10.28
CA LEU A 270 10.84 6.06 -11.54
C LEU A 270 12.34 5.83 -11.28
N TYR A 271 12.93 6.56 -10.33
CA TYR A 271 14.32 6.35 -9.93
C TYR A 271 14.57 4.91 -9.45
N TRP A 272 13.69 4.40 -8.59
CA TRP A 272 13.75 3.02 -8.10
C TRP A 272 13.60 2.01 -9.24
N LEU A 273 12.66 2.24 -10.16
CA LEU A 273 12.39 1.36 -11.29
C LEU A 273 13.61 1.23 -12.21
N LEU A 274 14.29 2.34 -12.51
CA LEU A 274 15.49 2.34 -13.37
C LEU A 274 16.69 1.65 -12.71
N GLU A 275 16.78 1.67 -11.38
CA GLU A 275 17.83 0.97 -10.62
C GLU A 275 17.48 -0.50 -10.31
N HIS A 276 16.25 -0.94 -10.60
CA HIS A 276 15.81 -2.29 -10.32
C HIS A 276 16.68 -3.32 -11.08
N PRO A 277 17.10 -4.45 -10.47
CA PRO A 277 17.99 -5.43 -11.10
C PRO A 277 17.51 -5.93 -12.48
N ARG A 278 16.19 -6.04 -12.65
CA ARG A 278 15.55 -6.44 -13.92
C ARG A 278 15.69 -5.39 -15.04
N VAL A 279 15.74 -4.10 -14.69
CA VAL A 279 15.64 -2.96 -15.61
C VAL A 279 17.00 -2.34 -15.88
N LYS A 280 17.85 -2.22 -14.85
CA LYS A 280 19.12 -1.49 -14.91
C LYS A 280 20.03 -1.87 -16.08
N GLY A 281 20.14 -3.17 -16.35
CA GLY A 281 20.93 -3.69 -17.47
C GLY A 281 20.38 -3.25 -18.83
N VAL A 282 19.12 -3.59 -19.09
CA VAL A 282 18.45 -3.29 -20.37
C VAL A 282 18.26 -1.79 -20.60
N TRP A 283 18.06 -1.02 -19.52
CA TRP A 283 18.01 0.45 -19.59
C TRP A 283 19.34 1.04 -20.05
N ARG A 284 20.46 0.49 -19.59
CA ARG A 284 21.78 0.91 -20.04
C ARG A 284 22.00 0.54 -21.51
N GLU A 285 21.62 -0.67 -21.92
CA GLU A 285 21.73 -1.12 -23.32
C GLU A 285 20.93 -0.23 -24.27
N TYR A 286 19.70 0.11 -23.88
CA TYR A 286 18.85 1.04 -24.61
C TYR A 286 19.46 2.44 -24.68
N THR A 287 19.78 3.03 -23.53
CA THR A 287 20.18 4.44 -23.49
C THR A 287 21.61 4.67 -23.98
N HIS A 288 22.51 3.70 -23.89
CA HIS A 288 23.88 3.76 -24.42
C HIS A 288 24.06 2.93 -25.69
N HIS A 289 22.98 2.67 -26.43
CA HIS A 289 23.03 1.90 -27.65
C HIS A 289 23.98 2.54 -28.69
N GLU A 290 24.66 1.72 -29.48
CA GLU A 290 25.66 2.20 -30.45
C GLU A 290 25.07 3.21 -31.45
N PHE A 291 23.82 3.00 -31.90
CA PHE A 291 23.08 3.94 -32.73
C PHE A 291 23.12 5.38 -32.18
N VAL A 292 22.79 5.57 -30.90
CA VAL A 292 22.73 6.90 -30.28
C VAL A 292 24.11 7.46 -29.94
N GLU A 293 25.09 6.59 -29.67
CA GLU A 293 26.49 7.00 -29.55
C GLU A 293 27.06 7.52 -30.88
N GLN A 294 26.72 6.87 -32.00
CA GLN A 294 27.10 7.34 -33.34
C GLN A 294 26.34 8.62 -33.73
N LEU A 295 25.09 8.79 -33.28
CA LEU A 295 24.31 10.02 -33.42
C LEU A 295 25.02 11.19 -32.71
N GLY A 296 25.47 10.99 -31.47
CA GLY A 296 26.23 12.00 -30.73
C GLY A 296 27.58 12.34 -31.36
N LYS A 297 28.26 11.38 -31.97
CA LYS A 297 29.52 11.58 -32.69
C LYS A 297 29.33 12.18 -34.10
N GLY A 298 28.09 12.23 -34.61
CA GLY A 298 27.80 12.64 -35.99
C GLY A 298 28.31 11.65 -37.04
N THR A 299 28.58 10.39 -36.65
CA THR A 299 29.18 9.37 -37.52
C THR A 299 28.19 8.31 -38.02
N LEU A 300 26.95 8.32 -37.52
CA LEU A 300 25.91 7.39 -37.96
C LEU A 300 25.71 7.54 -39.47
N PRO A 301 25.65 6.45 -40.27
CA PRO A 301 25.35 6.54 -41.68
C PRO A 301 23.96 7.14 -41.95
N ILE A 302 23.86 8.02 -42.95
CA ILE A 302 22.61 8.74 -43.25
C ILE A 302 21.47 7.77 -43.61
N GLU A 303 21.75 6.66 -44.30
CA GLU A 303 20.73 5.67 -44.65
C GLU A 303 20.17 4.92 -43.43
N CYS A 304 20.99 4.66 -42.41
CA CYS A 304 20.54 4.14 -41.11
C CYS A 304 19.59 5.13 -40.42
N PHE A 305 19.97 6.41 -40.41
CA PHE A 305 19.15 7.46 -39.81
C PHE A 305 17.82 7.65 -40.54
N LYS A 306 17.83 7.67 -41.87
CA LYS A 306 16.61 7.74 -42.70
C LYS A 306 15.68 6.57 -42.43
N TYR A 307 16.22 5.35 -42.36
CA TYR A 307 15.41 4.18 -42.06
C TYR A 307 14.80 4.24 -40.66
N TYR A 308 15.57 4.69 -39.66
CA TYR A 308 15.03 5.00 -38.33
C TYR A 308 13.88 6.02 -38.39
N LEU A 309 14.05 7.16 -39.07
CA LEU A 309 13.01 8.20 -39.16
C LEU A 309 11.71 7.69 -39.78
N GLN A 310 11.81 6.84 -40.81
CA GLN A 310 10.65 6.19 -41.43
C GLN A 310 9.93 5.26 -40.44
N GLN A 311 10.68 4.45 -39.71
CA GLN A 311 10.10 3.52 -38.73
C GLN A 311 9.53 4.24 -37.52
N ASP A 312 10.15 5.34 -37.09
CA ASP A 312 9.68 6.22 -36.02
C ASP A 312 8.35 6.88 -36.39
N TYR A 313 8.20 7.35 -37.63
CA TYR A 313 6.91 7.85 -38.13
C TYR A 313 5.80 6.80 -38.03
N LEU A 314 6.07 5.56 -38.47
CA LEU A 314 5.12 4.45 -38.38
C LEU A 314 4.79 4.08 -36.92
N TYR A 315 5.81 4.10 -36.04
CA TYR A 315 5.62 3.89 -34.61
C TYR A 315 4.73 4.96 -33.98
N LEU A 316 4.94 6.24 -34.29
CA LEU A 316 4.18 7.36 -33.72
C LEU A 316 2.67 7.26 -34.01
N VAL A 317 2.27 6.69 -35.15
CA VAL A 317 0.87 6.35 -35.44
C VAL A 317 0.31 5.35 -34.43
N GLN A 318 1.08 4.31 -34.10
CA GLN A 318 0.66 3.32 -33.10
C GLN A 318 0.74 3.89 -31.68
N PHE A 319 1.70 4.77 -31.39
CA PHE A 319 1.82 5.48 -30.13
C PHE A 319 0.61 6.41 -29.88
N ALA A 320 0.12 7.09 -30.92
CA ALA A 320 -1.13 7.85 -30.86
C ALA A 320 -2.34 6.94 -30.58
N ARG A 321 -2.41 5.75 -31.19
CA ARG A 321 -3.46 4.76 -30.89
C ARG A 321 -3.38 4.24 -29.46
N ALA A 322 -2.18 4.02 -28.93
CA ALA A 322 -1.98 3.60 -27.54
C ALA A 322 -2.42 4.70 -26.56
N ASN A 323 -2.15 5.97 -26.84
CA ASN A 323 -2.66 7.09 -26.05
C ASN A 323 -4.19 7.26 -26.17
N ALA A 324 -4.78 6.96 -27.32
CA ALA A 324 -6.25 6.90 -27.44
C ALA A 324 -6.85 5.78 -26.58
N LEU A 325 -6.18 4.63 -26.50
CA LEU A 325 -6.55 3.55 -25.59
C LEU A 325 -6.36 3.95 -24.12
N ALA A 326 -5.32 4.71 -23.79
CA ALA A 326 -5.13 5.29 -22.46
C ALA A 326 -6.28 6.24 -22.08
N ALA A 327 -6.72 7.10 -23.02
CA ALA A 327 -7.89 7.95 -22.84
C ALA A 327 -9.16 7.12 -22.60
N TYR A 328 -9.37 6.05 -23.38
CA TYR A 328 -10.52 5.15 -23.23
C TYR A 328 -10.55 4.45 -21.86
N LYS A 329 -9.39 4.07 -21.33
CA LYS A 329 -9.27 3.36 -20.03
C LYS A 329 -9.31 4.28 -18.81
N ALA A 330 -9.09 5.58 -18.99
CA ALA A 330 -9.12 6.53 -17.89
C ALA A 330 -10.53 6.67 -17.31
N THR A 331 -10.62 6.81 -15.99
CA THR A 331 -11.91 6.85 -15.25
C THR A 331 -12.31 8.27 -14.83
N ASN A 332 -11.50 9.27 -15.16
CA ASN A 332 -11.74 10.67 -14.82
C ASN A 332 -11.34 11.60 -15.98
N MET A 333 -11.99 12.76 -16.06
CA MET A 333 -11.77 13.72 -17.15
C MET A 333 -10.34 14.27 -17.24
N PRO A 334 -9.65 14.61 -16.13
CA PRO A 334 -8.25 15.06 -16.20
C PRO A 334 -7.33 14.10 -16.98
N ASP A 335 -7.40 12.79 -16.70
CA ASP A 335 -6.55 11.80 -17.36
C ASP A 335 -6.97 11.55 -18.83
N ILE A 336 -8.27 11.65 -19.13
CA ILE A 336 -8.80 11.61 -20.51
C ILE A 336 -8.24 12.79 -21.32
N THR A 337 -8.34 14.00 -20.77
CA THR A 337 -7.87 15.22 -21.44
C THR A 337 -6.36 15.18 -21.65
N ALA A 338 -5.58 14.78 -20.63
CA ALA A 338 -4.13 14.64 -20.76
C ALA A 338 -3.74 13.66 -21.89
N SER A 339 -4.43 12.53 -22.00
CA SER A 339 -4.17 11.57 -23.09
C SER A 339 -4.55 12.12 -24.47
N ALA A 340 -5.65 12.87 -24.56
CA ALA A 340 -6.08 13.52 -25.80
C ALA A 340 -5.10 14.61 -26.26
N GLU A 341 -4.57 15.41 -25.33
CA GLU A 341 -3.56 16.42 -25.61
C GLU A 341 -2.28 15.80 -26.17
N ILE A 342 -1.85 14.63 -25.66
CA ILE A 342 -0.71 13.88 -26.21
C ILE A 342 -0.97 13.50 -27.67
N ILE A 343 -2.17 13.01 -28.01
CA ILE A 343 -2.53 12.65 -29.39
C ILE A 343 -2.45 13.87 -30.32
N LEU A 344 -3.00 15.00 -29.89
CA LEU A 344 -2.96 16.25 -30.67
C LEU A 344 -1.53 16.77 -30.83
N HIS A 345 -0.70 16.62 -29.80
CA HIS A 345 0.71 16.96 -29.86
C HIS A 345 1.46 16.06 -30.86
N ILE A 346 1.26 14.73 -30.80
CA ILE A 346 1.84 13.79 -31.77
C ILE A 346 1.44 14.16 -33.21
N ALA A 347 0.16 14.47 -33.45
CA ALA A 347 -0.31 14.85 -34.77
C ALA A 347 0.39 16.12 -35.30
N LYS A 348 0.65 17.10 -34.42
CA LYS A 348 1.39 18.32 -34.77
C LYS A 348 2.88 18.03 -35.01
N GLU A 349 3.52 17.25 -34.14
CA GLU A 349 4.94 16.91 -34.25
C GLU A 349 5.23 16.04 -35.48
N MET A 350 4.31 15.16 -35.87
CA MET A 350 4.47 14.36 -37.09
C MET A 350 4.56 15.22 -38.36
N GLU A 351 3.89 16.38 -38.42
CA GLU A 351 4.02 17.33 -39.54
C GLU A 351 5.41 18.01 -39.57
N LEU A 352 5.99 18.30 -38.40
CA LEU A 352 7.37 18.78 -38.28
C LEU A 352 8.37 17.69 -38.63
N HIS A 353 8.09 16.43 -38.24
CA HIS A 353 8.90 15.26 -38.58
C HIS A 353 8.95 15.03 -40.09
N ILE A 354 7.81 15.13 -40.79
CA ILE A 354 7.77 15.06 -42.26
C ILE A 354 8.66 16.14 -42.89
N SER A 355 8.59 17.36 -42.37
CA SER A 355 9.42 18.48 -42.85
C SER A 355 10.91 18.22 -42.63
N TYR A 356 11.28 17.64 -41.47
CA TYR A 356 12.66 17.26 -41.15
C TYR A 356 13.15 16.07 -42.00
N CYS A 357 12.32 15.04 -42.19
CA CYS A 357 12.60 13.90 -43.07
C CYS A 357 12.89 14.33 -44.51
N ALA A 358 12.21 15.37 -45.01
CA ALA A 358 12.45 15.92 -46.33
C ALA A 358 13.87 16.51 -46.49
N GLU A 359 14.50 17.01 -45.40
CA GLU A 359 15.90 17.46 -45.41
C GLU A 359 16.88 16.30 -45.71
N PHE A 360 16.46 15.05 -45.47
CA PHE A 360 17.22 13.82 -45.76
C PHE A 360 16.72 13.09 -47.02
N GLY A 361 15.82 13.71 -47.79
CA GLY A 361 15.30 13.15 -49.05
C GLY A 361 14.22 12.08 -48.89
N LEU A 362 13.54 12.02 -47.73
CA LEU A 362 12.35 11.16 -47.53
C LEU A 362 11.09 11.97 -47.81
N SER A 363 10.24 11.50 -48.74
CA SER A 363 8.95 12.13 -49.03
C SER A 363 7.87 11.67 -48.05
N ARG A 364 6.74 12.41 -48.00
CA ARG A 364 5.56 11.98 -47.23
C ARG A 364 5.07 10.60 -47.68
N ASP A 365 5.10 10.32 -48.99
CA ASP A 365 4.65 9.05 -49.54
C ASP A 365 5.53 7.88 -49.06
N ASP A 366 6.86 8.10 -48.98
CA ASP A 366 7.80 7.11 -48.43
C ASP A 366 7.49 6.79 -46.95
N LEU A 367 7.06 7.78 -46.17
CA LEU A 367 6.72 7.61 -44.75
C LEU A 367 5.37 6.91 -44.58
N GLU A 368 4.33 7.36 -45.29
CA GLU A 368 2.95 6.85 -45.15
C GLU A 368 2.78 5.44 -45.72
N ASN A 369 3.47 5.10 -46.81
CA ASN A 369 3.42 3.78 -47.45
C ASN A 369 4.60 2.88 -47.06
N GLY A 370 5.41 3.31 -46.09
CA GLY A 370 6.50 2.51 -45.53
C GLY A 370 5.99 1.23 -44.86
N LYS A 371 6.82 0.17 -44.89
CA LYS A 371 6.50 -1.09 -44.22
C LYS A 371 7.06 -1.10 -42.80
N GLU A 372 6.24 -1.41 -41.81
CA GLU A 372 6.70 -1.65 -40.43
C GLU A 372 7.75 -2.78 -40.43
N SER A 373 8.90 -2.51 -39.81
CA SER A 373 9.90 -3.55 -39.52
C SER A 373 9.35 -4.52 -38.47
N MET A 374 10.01 -5.67 -38.31
CA MET A 374 9.65 -6.61 -37.26
C MET A 374 9.84 -6.01 -35.86
N GLN A 375 10.82 -5.14 -35.68
CA GLN A 375 11.10 -4.45 -34.41
C GLN A 375 10.02 -3.40 -34.10
N THR A 376 9.63 -2.58 -35.09
CA THR A 376 8.53 -1.61 -34.98
C THR A 376 7.22 -2.30 -34.65
N LEU A 377 6.93 -3.42 -35.34
CA LEU A 377 5.74 -4.21 -35.11
C LEU A 377 5.77 -4.86 -33.73
N ALA A 378 6.88 -5.52 -33.33
CA ALA A 378 6.99 -6.13 -32.01
C ALA A 378 6.78 -5.10 -30.89
N TYR A 379 7.40 -3.91 -31.01
CA TYR A 379 7.30 -2.89 -29.99
C TYR A 379 5.89 -2.30 -29.87
N SER A 380 5.32 -1.86 -31.00
CA SER A 380 3.98 -1.26 -31.02
C SER A 380 2.89 -2.26 -30.61
N ARG A 381 3.01 -3.54 -31.01
CA ARG A 381 2.06 -4.58 -30.62
C ARG A 381 2.18 -4.93 -29.15
N TYR A 382 3.39 -4.92 -28.59
CA TYR A 382 3.56 -5.12 -27.15
C TYR A 382 2.84 -4.03 -26.33
N ILE A 383 3.05 -2.75 -26.67
CA ILE A 383 2.37 -1.64 -25.96
C ILE A 383 0.85 -1.77 -26.06
N LEU A 384 0.32 -2.04 -27.25
CA LEU A 384 -1.12 -2.17 -27.45
C LEU A 384 -1.69 -3.41 -26.75
N ASP A 385 -0.97 -4.53 -26.72
CA ASP A 385 -1.36 -5.74 -25.99
C ASP A 385 -1.39 -5.52 -24.48
N ILE A 386 -0.40 -4.84 -23.90
CA ILE A 386 -0.45 -4.39 -22.51
C ILE A 386 -1.65 -3.46 -22.29
N GLY A 387 -1.87 -2.52 -23.21
CA GLY A 387 -2.99 -1.60 -23.17
C GLY A 387 -4.35 -2.30 -23.16
N THR A 388 -4.53 -3.37 -23.94
CA THR A 388 -5.80 -4.10 -24.01
C THR A 388 -5.96 -5.08 -22.84
N SER A 389 -4.90 -5.76 -22.44
CA SER A 389 -4.95 -6.86 -21.47
C SER A 389 -4.71 -6.47 -20.00
N GLN A 390 -4.05 -5.34 -19.74
CA GLN A 390 -3.63 -4.94 -18.38
C GLN A 390 -4.31 -3.64 -17.90
N SER A 391 -3.91 -3.13 -16.73
CA SER A 391 -4.45 -1.89 -16.16
C SER A 391 -4.08 -0.64 -16.97
N TRP A 392 -4.75 0.48 -16.71
CA TRP A 392 -4.36 1.78 -17.28
C TRP A 392 -2.93 2.16 -16.89
N LEU A 393 -2.53 1.92 -15.64
CA LEU A 393 -1.16 2.23 -15.16
C LEU A 393 -0.11 1.35 -15.85
N ALA A 394 -0.41 0.07 -16.09
CA ALA A 394 0.46 -0.82 -16.85
C ALA A 394 0.74 -0.29 -18.28
N LEU A 395 -0.28 0.25 -18.96
CA LEU A 395 -0.11 0.92 -20.25
C LEU A 395 0.77 2.17 -20.13
N GLN A 396 0.55 3.02 -19.12
CA GLN A 396 1.39 4.20 -18.89
C GLN A 396 2.85 3.82 -18.66
N VAL A 397 3.11 2.75 -17.90
CA VAL A 397 4.47 2.22 -17.67
C VAL A 397 5.10 1.67 -18.96
N ALA A 398 4.33 1.01 -19.84
CA ALA A 398 4.83 0.57 -21.14
C ALA A 398 5.22 1.75 -22.06
N LEU A 399 4.44 2.83 -22.03
CA LEU A 399 4.71 4.07 -22.79
C LEU A 399 5.88 4.88 -22.21
N ALA A 400 6.12 4.76 -20.90
CA ALA A 400 7.14 5.52 -20.18
C ALA A 400 8.57 5.27 -20.69
N ALA A 401 8.87 4.05 -21.16
CA ALA A 401 10.19 3.71 -21.69
C ALA A 401 10.61 4.65 -22.84
N CYS A 402 9.69 4.94 -23.77
CA CYS A 402 9.90 5.86 -24.88
C CYS A 402 10.11 7.30 -24.39
N LEU A 403 9.12 7.85 -23.67
CA LEU A 403 9.14 9.26 -23.23
C LEU A 403 10.38 9.59 -22.38
N HIS A 404 10.67 8.77 -21.37
CA HIS A 404 11.79 9.03 -20.47
C HIS A 404 13.14 8.65 -21.10
N GLY A 405 13.16 7.63 -21.96
CA GLY A 405 14.36 7.13 -22.61
C GLY A 405 14.98 8.13 -23.57
N TYR A 406 14.17 8.65 -24.49
CA TYR A 406 14.60 9.64 -25.47
C TYR A 406 15.15 10.90 -24.80
N HIS A 407 14.44 11.43 -23.78
CA HIS A 407 14.96 12.54 -23.00
C HIS A 407 16.28 12.20 -22.28
N HIS A 408 16.36 11.04 -21.64
CA HIS A 408 17.57 10.61 -20.93
C HIS A 408 18.79 10.54 -21.87
N ILE A 409 18.62 9.95 -23.05
CA ILE A 409 19.64 9.86 -24.09
C ILE A 409 20.06 11.25 -24.54
N ALA A 410 19.10 12.09 -24.94
CA ALA A 410 19.38 13.41 -25.48
C ALA A 410 20.02 14.34 -24.43
N ALA A 411 19.53 14.32 -23.18
CA ALA A 411 20.13 15.08 -22.08
C ALA A 411 21.58 14.67 -21.83
N ARG A 412 21.88 13.35 -21.85
CA ARG A 412 23.26 12.84 -21.74
C ARG A 412 24.13 13.33 -22.89
N LEU A 413 23.67 13.16 -24.13
CA LEU A 413 24.44 13.56 -25.32
C LEU A 413 24.64 15.08 -25.36
N HIS A 414 23.62 15.87 -25.05
CA HIS A 414 23.69 17.33 -25.02
C HIS A 414 24.66 17.84 -23.94
N ALA A 415 24.68 17.20 -22.76
CA ALA A 415 25.60 17.55 -21.68
C ALA A 415 27.04 17.06 -21.93
N SER A 416 27.23 16.00 -22.73
CA SER A 416 28.55 15.42 -22.95
C SER A 416 29.48 16.34 -23.75
N PRO A 417 30.75 16.53 -23.32
CA PRO A 417 31.74 17.29 -24.07
C PRO A 417 32.24 16.54 -25.32
N SER A 418 32.02 15.23 -25.42
CA SER A 418 32.45 14.42 -26.57
C SER A 418 31.49 14.47 -27.76
N THR A 419 30.32 15.08 -27.59
CA THR A 419 29.28 15.16 -28.62
C THR A 419 29.63 16.26 -29.63
N VAL A 420 29.56 15.92 -30.92
CA VAL A 420 29.73 16.89 -32.02
C VAL A 420 28.46 17.74 -32.12
N ARG A 421 28.59 19.06 -32.25
CA ARG A 421 27.48 20.02 -32.12
C ARG A 421 27.34 20.95 -33.32
N GLY A 422 26.16 21.56 -33.45
CA GLY A 422 25.85 22.53 -34.49
C GLY A 422 25.94 21.92 -35.89
N SER A 423 26.36 22.71 -36.88
CA SER A 423 26.43 22.28 -38.29
C SER A 423 27.43 21.15 -38.56
N ALA A 424 28.32 20.83 -37.62
CA ALA A 424 29.26 19.72 -37.75
C ALA A 424 28.62 18.36 -37.45
N ASN A 425 27.43 18.33 -36.84
CA ASN A 425 26.68 17.11 -36.60
C ASN A 425 25.32 17.18 -37.33
N PRO A 426 25.10 16.33 -38.36
CA PRO A 426 23.84 16.33 -39.11
C PRO A 426 22.62 15.96 -38.25
N TYR A 427 22.83 15.40 -37.06
CA TYR A 427 21.77 14.95 -36.16
C TYR A 427 21.58 15.85 -34.94
N TRP A 428 22.27 17.00 -34.87
CA TRP A 428 22.23 17.87 -33.69
C TRP A 428 20.81 18.34 -33.34
N LYS A 429 20.01 18.68 -34.35
CA LYS A 429 18.61 19.11 -34.18
C LYS A 429 17.74 18.04 -33.50
N TRP A 430 18.00 16.76 -33.79
CA TRP A 430 17.32 15.66 -33.09
C TRP A 430 17.63 15.68 -31.59
N ILE A 431 18.90 15.87 -31.21
CA ILE A 431 19.30 15.96 -29.79
C ILE A 431 18.62 17.16 -29.12
N GLU A 432 18.59 18.32 -29.79
CA GLU A 432 17.98 19.54 -29.26
C GLU A 432 16.47 19.38 -29.00
N ASN A 433 15.75 18.67 -29.88
CA ASN A 433 14.31 18.47 -29.72
C ASN A 433 13.95 17.74 -28.42
N TYR A 434 14.71 16.71 -28.03
CA TYR A 434 14.42 15.91 -26.83
C TYR A 434 14.94 16.52 -25.51
N VAL A 435 15.62 17.67 -25.59
CA VAL A 435 15.95 18.52 -24.43
C VAL A 435 15.23 19.88 -24.47
N ALA A 436 14.36 20.08 -25.46
CA ALA A 436 13.53 21.27 -25.57
C ALA A 436 12.53 21.36 -24.41
N GLU A 437 12.13 22.58 -24.08
CA GLU A 437 11.33 22.87 -22.90
C GLU A 437 9.99 22.11 -22.88
N ASP A 438 9.31 22.03 -24.03
CA ASP A 438 8.04 21.34 -24.19
C ASP A 438 8.18 19.82 -23.98
N TYR A 439 9.25 19.20 -24.48
CA TYR A 439 9.54 17.78 -24.25
C TYR A 439 9.88 17.52 -22.77
N VAL A 440 10.70 18.37 -22.15
CA VAL A 440 11.02 18.27 -20.71
C VAL A 440 9.76 18.38 -19.85
N GLN A 441 8.85 19.30 -20.20
CA GLN A 441 7.56 19.42 -19.51
C GLN A 441 6.68 18.17 -19.73
N ALA A 442 6.73 17.51 -20.88
CA ALA A 442 6.03 16.24 -21.10
C ALA A 442 6.61 15.11 -20.23
N VAL A 443 7.94 15.02 -20.13
CA VAL A 443 8.65 14.05 -19.28
C VAL A 443 8.27 14.23 -17.81
N GLU A 444 8.27 15.45 -17.29
CA GLU A 444 7.89 15.71 -15.88
C GLU A 444 6.42 15.36 -15.62
N ARG A 445 5.52 15.70 -16.54
CA ARG A 445 4.10 15.30 -16.44
C ARG A 445 3.94 13.78 -16.45
N GLY A 446 4.65 13.06 -17.32
CA GLY A 446 4.67 11.60 -17.35
C GLY A 446 5.17 10.99 -16.04
N ARG A 447 6.25 11.55 -15.48
CA ARG A 447 6.79 11.14 -14.18
C ARG A 447 5.75 11.33 -13.07
N GLU A 448 5.15 12.51 -12.96
CA GLU A 448 4.16 12.81 -11.93
C GLU A 448 2.91 11.94 -12.04
N LEU A 449 2.50 11.60 -13.26
CA LEU A 449 1.39 10.68 -13.53
C LEU A 449 1.67 9.30 -12.94
N LEU A 450 2.84 8.73 -13.23
CA LEU A 450 3.26 7.44 -12.65
C LEU A 450 3.34 7.52 -11.13
N GLU A 451 4.01 8.55 -10.59
CA GLU A 451 4.18 8.75 -9.16
C GLU A 451 2.86 8.89 -8.40
N ARG A 452 1.83 9.46 -9.02
CA ARG A 452 0.51 9.60 -8.38
C ARG A 452 -0.22 8.26 -8.33
N HIS A 453 -0.19 7.48 -9.40
CA HIS A 453 -1.04 6.30 -9.54
C HIS A 453 -0.41 5.03 -8.96
N VAL A 454 0.92 4.96 -8.87
CA VAL A 454 1.62 3.76 -8.38
C VAL A 454 1.31 3.41 -6.91
N TRP A 455 0.86 4.37 -6.09
CA TRP A 455 0.51 4.14 -4.68
C TRP A 455 -0.73 3.28 -4.46
N ALA A 456 -1.53 3.08 -5.49
CA ALA A 456 -2.67 2.16 -5.44
C ALA A 456 -2.26 0.70 -5.66
N GLU A 457 -1.02 0.43 -6.10
CA GLU A 457 -0.54 -0.90 -6.41
C GLU A 457 0.02 -1.62 -5.17
N GLY A 458 -0.29 -2.91 -5.07
CA GLY A 458 0.36 -3.79 -4.11
C GLY A 458 1.71 -4.29 -4.61
N THR A 459 2.48 -4.96 -3.75
CA THR A 459 3.82 -5.48 -4.08
C THR A 459 3.83 -6.34 -5.35
N THR A 460 2.85 -7.24 -5.53
CA THR A 460 2.72 -8.05 -6.76
C THR A 460 2.43 -7.21 -8.00
N GLY A 461 1.65 -6.13 -7.86
CA GLY A 461 1.38 -5.19 -8.95
C GLY A 461 2.66 -4.47 -9.39
N ILE A 462 3.49 -4.04 -8.43
CA ILE A 462 4.78 -3.40 -8.70
C ILE A 462 5.72 -4.31 -9.51
N GLU A 463 5.85 -5.59 -9.14
CA GLU A 463 6.69 -6.54 -9.90
C GLU A 463 6.19 -6.72 -11.34
N GLY A 464 4.86 -6.72 -11.55
CA GLY A 464 4.27 -6.70 -12.90
C GLY A 464 4.67 -5.46 -13.71
N LEU A 465 4.64 -4.27 -13.09
CA LEU A 465 5.06 -3.03 -13.74
C LEU A 465 6.56 -3.04 -14.08
N VAL A 466 7.41 -3.62 -13.22
CA VAL A 466 8.85 -3.78 -13.47
C VAL A 466 9.09 -4.62 -14.73
N GLU A 467 8.41 -5.76 -14.88
CA GLU A 467 8.55 -6.61 -16.06
C GLU A 467 8.06 -5.91 -17.34
N ILE A 468 6.97 -5.15 -17.24
CA ILE A 468 6.43 -4.38 -18.36
C ILE A 468 7.43 -3.33 -18.84
N PHE A 469 7.96 -2.53 -17.90
CA PHE A 469 8.95 -1.51 -18.23
C PHE A 469 10.23 -2.12 -18.79
N GLY A 470 10.73 -3.20 -18.16
CA GLY A 470 11.92 -3.92 -18.60
C GLY A 470 11.77 -4.45 -20.03
N ARG A 471 10.63 -5.05 -20.36
CA ARG A 471 10.34 -5.54 -21.72
C ARG A 471 10.19 -4.41 -22.74
N ALA A 472 9.49 -3.32 -22.39
CA ALA A 472 9.38 -2.15 -23.26
C ALA A 472 10.77 -1.55 -23.57
N THR A 473 11.65 -1.53 -22.57
CA THR A 473 13.05 -1.07 -22.70
C THR A 473 13.89 -1.97 -23.62
N GLU A 474 13.73 -3.29 -23.56
CA GLU A 474 14.37 -4.22 -24.50
C GLU A 474 13.92 -3.99 -25.94
N LEU A 475 12.63 -3.72 -26.14
CA LEU A 475 12.04 -3.47 -27.46
C LEU A 475 12.53 -2.14 -28.04
N GLU A 476 12.72 -1.12 -27.20
CA GLU A 476 13.38 0.14 -27.55
C GLU A 476 14.84 -0.06 -27.97
N ALA A 477 15.61 -0.86 -27.23
CA ALA A 477 16.98 -1.21 -27.65
C ALA A 477 16.98 -1.97 -29.00
N GLY A 478 16.01 -2.86 -29.22
CA GLY A 478 15.80 -3.53 -30.50
C GLY A 478 15.44 -2.57 -31.63
N PHE A 479 14.68 -1.52 -31.35
CA PHE A 479 14.36 -0.44 -32.29
C PHE A 479 15.63 0.32 -32.70
N TRP A 480 16.53 0.62 -31.77
CA TRP A 480 17.86 1.15 -32.11
C TRP A 480 18.72 0.18 -32.92
N GLY A 481 18.68 -1.11 -32.59
CA GLY A 481 19.38 -2.14 -33.37
C GLY A 481 18.91 -2.19 -34.82
N MET A 482 17.59 -2.08 -35.04
CA MET A 482 17.01 -1.96 -36.38
C MET A 482 17.50 -0.71 -37.11
N GLY A 483 17.50 0.45 -36.45
CA GLY A 483 18.00 1.70 -37.05
C GLY A 483 19.46 1.57 -37.46
N LEU A 484 20.30 0.97 -36.60
CA LEU A 484 21.73 0.78 -36.86
C LEU A 484 21.99 -0.18 -38.03
N ALA A 485 21.19 -1.25 -38.16
CA ALA A 485 21.30 -2.20 -39.26
C ALA A 485 20.93 -1.60 -40.63
N GLY A 486 20.20 -0.49 -40.66
CA GLY A 486 19.75 0.16 -41.89
C GLY A 486 18.62 -0.59 -42.62
N PRO A 487 18.19 -0.08 -43.79
CA PRO A 487 17.08 -0.69 -44.52
C PRO A 487 17.46 -2.06 -45.10
N PRO A 488 16.49 -2.96 -45.35
CA PRO A 488 16.77 -4.29 -45.88
C PRO A 488 17.60 -4.26 -47.17
N GLY A 489 18.72 -4.99 -47.20
CA GLY A 489 19.63 -5.05 -48.34
C GLY A 489 20.69 -3.95 -48.40
N TRP A 490 20.66 -2.98 -47.48
CA TRP A 490 21.74 -2.03 -47.29
C TRP A 490 22.98 -2.74 -46.71
N LYS A 491 24.16 -2.40 -47.24
CA LYS A 491 25.46 -2.84 -46.72
C LYS A 491 26.24 -1.61 -46.29
N SER A 492 26.98 -1.74 -45.20
CA SER A 492 27.88 -0.66 -44.78
C SER A 492 28.98 -0.47 -45.84
N GLY A 493 29.51 0.76 -45.98
CA GLY A 493 30.58 1.04 -46.95
C GLY A 493 31.89 0.26 -46.72
N GLU A 494 32.02 -0.47 -45.60
CA GLU A 494 33.12 -1.41 -45.36
C GLU A 494 32.88 -2.79 -45.99
N GLU A 495 31.62 -3.24 -46.11
CA GLU A 495 31.27 -4.51 -46.77
C GLU A 495 31.30 -4.41 -48.29
N GLU A 496 30.97 -3.26 -48.88
CA GLU A 496 31.13 -3.03 -50.32
C GLU A 496 32.62 -3.09 -50.73
N LYS A 497 33.53 -2.55 -49.92
CA LYS A 497 34.99 -2.61 -50.17
C LYS A 497 35.58 -4.02 -50.04
N GLN A 498 34.92 -4.94 -49.33
CA GLN A 498 35.33 -6.34 -49.23
C GLN A 498 34.77 -7.22 -50.35
N LEU A 499 33.74 -6.76 -51.07
CA LEU A 499 33.16 -7.46 -52.22
C LEU A 499 33.77 -7.05 -53.56
N GLU A 500 34.49 -5.92 -53.59
CA GLU A 500 35.24 -5.43 -54.75
C GLU A 500 36.73 -5.85 -54.77
N ASN A 501 37.21 -6.55 -53.72
CA ASN A 501 38.53 -7.20 -53.66
C ASN A 501 38.39 -8.72 -53.65
#